data_AF-A0AAV7JR23-F1
#
_entry.id   AF-A0AAV7JR23-F1
#
_cell.length_a   1.000
_cell.length_b   1.000
_cell.length_c   1.000
_cell.angle_alpha   90.00
_cell.angle_beta   90.00
_cell.angle_gamma   90.00
#
_symmetry.space_group_name_H-M   'P 1'
#
loop_
_entity.id
_entity.type
_entity.pdbx_description
1 polymer ?
#
loop_
_entity_poly.entity_id
_entity_poly.type
_entity_poly.pdbx_seq_one_letter_code
_entity_poly.pdbx_strand_id
1 'polypeptide(L)'
;MRLLLKHHGDLFLKKNCNAFIALRRFDSVVSSCFGISRCIPEFHERIFDFEEAYKMCGISCTTKVHIVCRYLVPFQLKYLPTDNGLAVVSEQSLESSHHHFNNVWRRYKFGEDTESYGQGLFNAVCELNFIYLATDNAADVWKGLQDENEIECN
;
A
#
# COMPACT_ATOMS: atom_id res chain seq x y z
N MET A 1 30.64 -32.00 -16.11
CA MET A 1 30.45 -30.53 -16.12
C MET A 1 29.18 -30.07 -16.85
N ARG A 2 28.87 -30.55 -18.08
CA ARG A 2 27.62 -30.18 -18.80
C ARG A 2 26.30 -30.57 -18.10
N LEU A 3 26.27 -31.66 -17.32
CA LEU A 3 25.07 -32.10 -16.59
C LEU A 3 24.71 -31.20 -15.40
N LEU A 4 25.70 -30.64 -14.70
CA LEU A 4 25.49 -29.73 -13.58
C LEU A 4 24.89 -28.39 -14.05
N LEU A 5 25.38 -27.85 -15.18
CA LEU A 5 24.86 -26.62 -15.77
C LEU A 5 23.41 -26.73 -16.25
N LYS A 6 23.00 -27.87 -16.84
CA LYS A 6 21.60 -28.14 -17.16
C LYS A 6 20.73 -28.20 -15.91
N HIS A 7 21.19 -28.92 -14.88
CA HIS A 7 20.44 -29.06 -13.63
C HIS A 7 20.24 -27.72 -12.91
N HIS A 8 21.23 -26.82 -12.95
CA HIS A 8 21.11 -25.47 -12.39
C HIS A 8 20.19 -24.56 -13.23
N GLY A 9 20.24 -24.67 -14.56
CA GLY A 9 19.31 -23.94 -15.46
C GLY A 9 17.86 -24.38 -15.29
N ASP A 10 17.61 -25.68 -15.18
CA ASP A 10 16.27 -26.24 -14.96
C ASP A 10 15.72 -25.88 -13.57
N LEU A 11 16.56 -25.88 -12.54
CA LEU A 11 16.17 -25.45 -11.19
C LEU A 11 15.84 -23.96 -11.15
N PHE A 12 16.60 -23.13 -11.88
CA PHE A 12 16.38 -21.70 -11.99
C PHE A 12 15.07 -21.39 -12.72
N LEU A 13 14.83 -22.01 -13.88
CA LEU A 13 13.58 -21.88 -14.64
C LEU A 13 12.37 -22.34 -13.82
N LYS A 14 12.47 -23.48 -13.14
CA LYS A 14 11.39 -24.02 -12.30
C LYS A 14 11.05 -23.09 -11.13
N LYS A 15 12.06 -22.53 -10.45
CA LYS A 15 11.84 -21.55 -9.37
C LYS A 15 11.17 -20.27 -9.87
N ASN A 16 11.60 -19.74 -11.02
CA ASN A 16 11.00 -18.53 -11.59
C ASN A 16 9.55 -18.74 -12.05
N CYS A 17 9.25 -19.89 -12.66
CA CYS A 17 7.87 -20.26 -13.01
C CYS A 17 6.97 -20.34 -11.75
N ASN A 18 7.47 -20.95 -10.67
CA ASN A 18 6.70 -21.06 -9.43
C ASN A 18 6.46 -19.69 -8.79
N ALA A 19 7.45 -18.80 -8.79
CA ALA A 19 7.30 -17.44 -8.29
C ALA A 19 6.25 -16.65 -9.08
N PHE A 20 6.25 -16.77 -10.41
CA PHE A 20 5.23 -16.15 -11.25
C PHE A 20 3.82 -16.68 -10.95
N ILE A 21 3.67 -17.99 -10.78
CA ILE A 21 2.39 -18.60 -10.40
C ILE A 21 1.94 -18.07 -9.03
N ALA A 22 2.83 -18.02 -8.04
CA ALA A 22 2.52 -17.49 -6.72
C ALA A 22 2.05 -16.02 -6.78
N LEU A 23 2.72 -15.18 -7.58
CA LEU A 23 2.31 -13.79 -7.79
C LEU A 23 0.94 -13.67 -8.47
N ARG A 24 0.63 -14.52 -9.45
CA ARG A 24 -0.71 -14.59 -10.08
C ARG A 24 -1.79 -15.05 -9.11
N ARG A 25 -1.49 -15.99 -8.19
CA ARG A 25 -2.42 -16.39 -7.13
C ARG A 25 -2.61 -15.29 -6.09
N PHE A 26 -1.54 -14.55 -5.78
CA PHE A 26 -1.62 -13.39 -4.89
C PHE A 26 -2.47 -12.25 -5.49
N ASP A 27 -2.37 -11.98 -6.80
CA ASP A 27 -3.25 -11.06 -7.52
C ASP A 27 -4.74 -11.44 -7.37
N SER A 28 -5.04 -12.74 -7.37
CA SER A 28 -6.39 -13.24 -7.09
C SER A 28 -6.85 -12.92 -5.66
N VAL A 29 -5.95 -13.01 -4.67
CA VAL A 29 -6.23 -12.59 -3.27
C VAL A 29 -6.51 -11.10 -3.21
N VAL A 30 -5.63 -10.28 -3.79
CA VAL A 30 -5.78 -8.81 -3.81
C VAL A 30 -7.12 -8.39 -4.42
N SER A 31 -7.42 -8.91 -5.62
CA SER A 31 -8.68 -8.59 -6.30
C SER A 31 -9.93 -9.11 -5.58
N SER A 32 -9.79 -10.04 -4.63
CA SER A 32 -10.90 -10.63 -3.88
C SER A 32 -11.26 -9.91 -2.59
N CYS A 33 -10.30 -9.27 -1.91
CA CYS A 33 -10.53 -8.69 -0.59
C CYS A 33 -9.79 -7.38 -0.27
N PHE A 34 -8.96 -6.82 -1.18
CA PHE A 34 -8.20 -5.59 -0.89
C PHE A 34 -8.91 -4.30 -1.34
N GLY A 35 -10.12 -4.40 -1.92
CA GLY A 35 -10.91 -3.24 -2.34
C GLY A 35 -11.65 -2.54 -1.20
N ILE A 36 -12.43 -1.50 -1.52
CA ILE A 36 -13.29 -0.79 -0.55
C ILE A 36 -14.56 -1.62 -0.25
N SER A 37 -15.29 -2.00 -1.29
CA SER A 37 -16.59 -2.71 -1.18
C SER A 37 -16.56 -4.13 -1.77
N ARG A 38 -15.37 -4.75 -1.80
CA ARG A 38 -15.17 -6.04 -2.47
C ARG A 38 -14.42 -6.99 -1.56
N CYS A 39 -15.16 -7.71 -0.73
CA CYS A 39 -14.74 -8.96 -0.12
C CYS A 39 -15.67 -10.08 -0.62
N ILE A 40 -15.22 -10.87 -1.59
CA ILE A 40 -16.02 -12.01 -2.05
C ILE A 40 -15.93 -13.17 -1.04
N PRO A 41 -16.97 -14.00 -0.86
CA PRO A 41 -16.96 -15.10 0.12
C PRO A 41 -15.80 -16.08 -0.05
N GLU A 42 -15.37 -16.35 -1.29
CA GLU A 42 -14.37 -17.35 -1.66
C GLU A 42 -12.92 -16.87 -1.50
N PHE A 43 -12.68 -15.68 -0.94
CA PHE A 43 -11.33 -15.13 -0.78
C PHE A 43 -10.40 -16.06 0.03
N HIS A 44 -10.96 -16.83 0.97
CA HIS A 44 -10.22 -17.78 1.79
C HIS A 44 -9.62 -18.94 0.96
N GLU A 45 -10.33 -19.43 -0.05
CA GLU A 45 -9.82 -20.44 -0.99
C GLU A 45 -8.66 -19.89 -1.82
N ARG A 46 -8.74 -18.61 -2.21
CA ARG A 46 -7.68 -17.93 -2.96
C ARG A 46 -6.40 -17.77 -2.13
N ILE A 47 -6.54 -17.58 -0.82
CA ILE A 47 -5.39 -17.55 0.11
C ILE A 47 -4.73 -18.93 0.19
N PHE A 48 -5.53 -20.00 0.23
CA PHE A 48 -5.01 -21.37 0.23
C PHE A 48 -4.23 -21.67 -1.07
N ASP A 49 -4.82 -21.35 -2.23
CA ASP A 49 -4.17 -21.44 -3.54
C ASP A 49 -2.83 -20.69 -3.59
N PHE A 50 -2.80 -19.49 -3.01
CA PHE A 50 -1.59 -18.70 -2.89
C PHE A 50 -0.56 -19.35 -1.96
N GLU A 51 -0.97 -19.86 -0.80
CA GLU A 51 -0.07 -20.50 0.16
C GLU A 51 0.64 -21.71 -0.47
N GLU A 52 -0.10 -22.56 -1.18
CA GLU A 52 0.46 -23.72 -1.87
C GLU A 52 1.43 -23.32 -2.99
N ALA A 53 1.06 -22.34 -3.82
CA ALA A 53 1.95 -21.82 -4.86
C ALA A 53 3.23 -21.18 -4.27
N TYR A 54 3.12 -20.47 -3.15
CA TYR A 54 4.25 -19.85 -2.47
C TYR A 54 5.21 -20.90 -1.91
N LYS A 55 4.70 -21.97 -1.28
CA LYS A 55 5.53 -23.09 -0.79
C LYS A 55 6.34 -23.73 -1.92
N MET A 56 5.75 -23.88 -3.11
CA MET A 56 6.44 -24.44 -4.29
C MET A 56 7.62 -23.58 -4.77
N CYS A 57 7.70 -22.32 -4.39
CA CYS A 57 8.85 -21.46 -4.72
C CYS A 57 10.12 -21.87 -3.96
N GLY A 58 9.99 -22.60 -2.84
CA GLY A 58 11.13 -23.02 -2.02
C GLY A 58 11.89 -21.85 -1.38
N ILE A 59 11.19 -20.76 -1.10
CA ILE A 59 11.71 -19.57 -0.41
C ILE A 59 11.17 -19.50 1.02
N SER A 60 11.84 -18.76 1.89
CA SER A 60 11.39 -18.59 3.27
C SER A 60 10.05 -17.84 3.32
N CYS A 61 9.22 -18.20 4.30
CA CYS A 61 7.99 -17.47 4.58
C CYS A 61 8.35 -16.13 5.21
N THR A 62 7.91 -15.04 4.58
CA THR A 62 8.07 -13.68 5.14
C THR A 62 6.92 -13.37 6.10
N THR A 63 7.12 -12.38 6.98
CA THR A 63 6.07 -11.93 7.91
C THR A 63 4.79 -11.51 7.16
N LYS A 64 4.92 -10.81 6.02
CA LYS A 64 3.75 -10.38 5.23
C LYS A 64 2.95 -11.57 4.68
N VAL A 65 3.65 -12.59 4.17
CA VAL A 65 3.01 -13.82 3.66
C VAL A 65 2.35 -14.58 4.80
N HIS A 66 3.02 -14.71 5.94
CA HIS A 66 2.46 -15.33 7.13
C HIS A 66 1.18 -14.62 7.59
N ILE A 67 1.17 -13.29 7.60
CA ILE A 67 -0.03 -12.48 7.93
C ILE A 67 -1.19 -12.80 6.97
N VAL A 68 -0.94 -12.79 5.67
CA VAL A 68 -1.95 -13.10 4.65
C VAL A 68 -2.52 -14.51 4.84
N CYS A 69 -1.67 -15.52 5.01
CA CYS A 69 -2.09 -16.92 5.08
C CYS A 69 -2.77 -17.32 6.41
N ARG A 70 -2.50 -16.59 7.50
CA ARG A 70 -2.95 -16.99 8.85
C ARG A 70 -3.95 -16.05 9.49
N TYR A 71 -3.82 -14.75 9.25
CA TYR A 71 -4.56 -13.74 10.01
C TYR A 71 -5.60 -12.99 9.18
N LEU A 72 -5.52 -13.01 7.85
CA LEU A 72 -6.44 -12.26 7.00
C LEU A 72 -7.89 -12.73 7.16
N VAL A 73 -8.13 -14.05 7.15
CA VAL A 73 -9.49 -14.60 7.28
C VAL A 73 -10.08 -14.31 8.68
N PRO A 74 -9.40 -14.64 9.80
CA PRO A 74 -9.89 -14.26 11.12
C PRO A 74 -10.11 -12.75 11.29
N PHE A 75 -9.24 -11.92 10.71
CA PHE A 75 -9.36 -10.47 10.79
C PHE A 75 -10.62 -9.98 10.07
N GLN A 76 -10.81 -10.41 8.81
CA GLN A 76 -11.97 -10.05 8.00
C GLN A 76 -13.28 -10.44 8.71
N LEU A 77 -13.38 -11.68 9.19
CA LEU A 77 -14.60 -12.20 9.82
C LEU A 77 -14.93 -11.53 11.17
N LYS A 78 -13.91 -11.03 11.89
CA LYS A 78 -14.08 -10.47 13.23
C LYS A 78 -14.29 -8.96 13.24
N TYR A 79 -13.62 -8.24 12.35
CA TYR A 79 -13.48 -6.79 12.45
C TYR A 79 -14.10 -6.01 11.29
N LEU A 80 -14.43 -6.67 10.18
CA LEU A 80 -14.95 -6.00 9.00
C LEU A 80 -16.38 -6.49 8.69
N PRO A 81 -17.27 -5.59 8.26
CA PRO A 81 -18.54 -5.98 7.64
C PRO A 81 -18.31 -6.88 6.42
N THR A 82 -19.23 -7.79 6.14
CA THR A 82 -19.13 -8.79 5.07
C THR A 82 -18.87 -8.16 3.69
N ASP A 83 -19.41 -6.97 3.44
CA ASP A 83 -19.30 -6.29 2.14
C ASP A 83 -18.07 -5.38 2.02
N ASN A 84 -17.29 -5.21 3.08
CA ASN A 84 -16.12 -4.34 3.07
C ASN A 84 -14.85 -5.12 2.80
N GLY A 85 -13.99 -4.62 1.91
CA GLY A 85 -12.63 -5.12 1.78
C GLY A 85 -11.66 -4.36 2.69
N LEU A 86 -10.38 -4.73 2.63
CA LEU A 86 -9.34 -4.20 3.51
C LEU A 86 -8.98 -2.73 3.24
N ALA A 87 -9.38 -2.16 2.08
CA ALA A 87 -9.06 -0.76 1.79
C ALA A 87 -9.67 0.21 2.80
N VAL A 88 -10.80 -0.15 3.43
CA VAL A 88 -11.48 0.70 4.42
C VAL A 88 -10.66 0.92 5.69
N VAL A 89 -9.71 0.04 5.98
CA VAL A 89 -8.77 0.13 7.11
C VAL A 89 -7.33 0.33 6.62
N SER A 90 -7.16 0.75 5.37
CA SER A 90 -5.84 0.98 4.79
C SER A 90 -5.26 2.31 5.24
N GLU A 91 -3.96 2.31 5.54
CA GLU A 91 -3.18 3.51 5.85
C GLU A 91 -2.91 4.40 4.62
N GLN A 92 -3.30 3.96 3.41
CA GLN A 92 -3.05 4.71 2.17
C GLN A 92 -3.69 6.11 2.17
N SER A 93 -4.87 6.27 2.77
CA SER A 93 -5.54 7.58 2.91
C SER A 93 -4.75 8.54 3.81
N LEU A 94 -4.17 8.01 4.88
CA LEU A 94 -3.31 8.78 5.80
C LEU A 94 -2.00 9.16 5.11
N GLU A 95 -1.38 8.23 4.39
CA GLU A 95 -0.13 8.49 3.66
C GLU A 95 -0.33 9.58 2.58
N SER A 96 -1.46 9.56 1.87
CA SER A 96 -1.81 10.63 0.94
C SER A 96 -1.97 11.98 1.65
N SER A 97 -2.53 11.99 2.86
CA SER A 97 -2.66 13.21 3.68
C SER A 97 -1.29 13.71 4.15
N HIS A 98 -0.38 12.81 4.54
CA HIS A 98 1.00 13.15 4.91
C HIS A 98 1.76 13.79 3.74
N HIS A 99 1.60 13.25 2.54
CA HIS A 99 2.23 13.83 1.35
C HIS A 99 1.78 15.30 1.15
N HIS A 100 0.48 15.58 1.30
CA HIS A 100 -0.03 16.94 1.20
C HIS A 100 0.46 17.82 2.35
N PHE A 101 0.42 17.31 3.57
CA PHE A 101 0.93 18.01 4.73
C PHE A 101 2.40 18.40 4.56
N ASN A 102 3.24 17.54 3.99
CA ASN A 102 4.66 17.86 3.76
C ASN A 102 4.86 19.06 2.83
N ASN A 103 3.96 19.29 1.87
CA ASN A 103 4.02 20.47 0.99
C ASN A 103 3.68 21.74 1.76
N VAL A 104 2.62 21.70 2.58
CA VAL A 104 2.25 22.81 3.45
C VAL A 104 3.33 23.07 4.49
N TRP A 105 3.84 22.01 5.12
CA TRP A 105 4.83 22.06 6.18
C TRP A 105 6.13 22.71 5.74
N ARG A 106 6.56 22.52 4.49
CA ARG A 106 7.75 23.19 3.93
C ARG A 106 7.71 24.71 4.07
N ARG A 107 6.54 25.34 4.09
CA ARG A 107 6.38 26.80 4.27
C ARG A 107 6.56 27.27 5.72
N TYR A 108 6.38 26.38 6.68
CA TYR A 108 6.42 26.68 8.11
C TYR A 108 7.57 26.02 8.85
N LYS A 109 8.32 25.15 8.18
CA LYS A 109 9.41 24.39 8.80
C LYS A 109 10.57 25.32 9.14
N PHE A 110 10.77 25.55 10.44
CA PHE A 110 12.00 26.11 11.00
C PHE A 110 12.93 24.99 11.49
N GLY A 111 14.15 25.32 11.92
CA GLY A 111 15.06 24.36 12.54
C GLY A 111 14.44 23.69 13.77
N GLU A 112 14.70 22.40 13.97
CA GLU A 112 14.05 21.55 14.98
C GLU A 112 14.24 22.02 16.43
N ASP A 113 15.26 22.85 16.70
CA ASP A 113 15.60 23.40 18.02
C ASP A 113 15.08 24.84 18.27
N THR A 114 14.10 25.29 17.48
CA THR A 114 13.54 26.64 17.67
C THR A 114 12.30 26.61 18.56
N GLU A 115 12.18 27.58 19.47
CA GLU A 115 10.97 27.82 20.28
C GLU A 115 9.71 27.99 19.40
N SER A 116 9.90 28.35 18.12
CA SER A 116 8.86 28.54 17.11
C SER A 116 8.38 27.25 16.43
N TYR A 117 9.00 26.08 16.68
CA TYR A 117 8.59 24.82 16.03
C TYR A 117 7.12 24.50 16.25
N GLY A 118 6.66 24.61 17.50
CA GLY A 118 5.27 24.34 17.87
C GLY A 118 4.28 25.28 17.16
N GLN A 119 4.63 26.56 17.06
CA GLN A 119 3.81 27.55 16.36
C GLN A 119 3.77 27.30 14.85
N GLY A 120 4.91 26.95 14.26
CA GLY A 120 4.97 26.58 12.84
C GLY A 120 4.10 25.37 12.55
N LEU A 121 4.19 24.32 13.37
CA LEU A 121 3.39 23.11 13.22
C LEU A 121 1.89 23.42 13.32
N PHE A 122 1.49 24.21 14.32
CA PHE A 122 0.11 24.64 14.48
C PHE A 122 -0.41 25.38 13.24
N ASN A 123 0.37 26.34 12.71
CA ASN A 123 -0.01 27.10 11.53
C ASN A 123 -0.16 26.21 10.29
N ALA A 124 0.76 25.25 10.09
CA ALA A 124 0.68 24.29 8.99
C ALA A 124 -0.57 23.41 9.05
N VAL A 125 -0.95 22.95 10.24
CA VAL A 125 -2.17 22.16 10.45
C VAL A 125 -3.42 23.01 10.19
N CYS A 126 -3.45 24.25 10.68
CA CYS A 126 -4.55 25.17 10.42
C CYS A 126 -4.72 25.45 8.91
N GLU A 127 -3.63 25.69 8.19
CA GLU A 127 -3.70 25.93 6.75
C GLU A 127 -4.15 24.67 6.00
N LEU A 128 -3.62 23.48 6.33
CA LEU A 128 -4.04 22.24 5.68
C LEU A 128 -5.55 21.99 5.88
N ASN A 129 -6.05 22.19 7.10
CA ASN A 129 -7.47 22.07 7.39
C ASN A 129 -8.31 23.12 6.63
N PHE A 130 -7.81 24.36 6.53
CA PHE A 130 -8.47 25.40 5.74
C PHE A 130 -8.53 25.02 4.26
N ILE A 131 -7.45 24.51 3.68
CA ILE A 131 -7.42 24.03 2.30
C ILE A 131 -8.50 22.96 2.13
N TYR A 132 -8.52 21.91 2.96
CA TYR A 132 -9.52 20.85 2.84
C TYR A 132 -10.97 21.33 2.99
N LEU A 133 -11.23 22.27 3.90
CA LEU A 133 -12.58 22.84 4.11
C LEU A 133 -13.01 23.82 3.00
N ALA A 134 -12.07 24.57 2.43
CA ALA A 134 -12.36 25.48 1.33
C ALA A 134 -12.58 24.73 0.00
N THR A 135 -12.10 23.49 -0.09
CA THR A 135 -12.11 22.67 -1.31
C THR A 135 -13.19 21.58 -1.34
N ASP A 136 -14.41 21.85 -0.86
CA ASP A 136 -15.56 20.93 -1.07
C ASP A 136 -15.80 20.56 -2.56
N ASN A 137 -15.08 21.19 -3.51
CA ASN A 137 -14.77 20.66 -4.85
C ASN A 137 -13.28 20.29 -4.99
N ALA A 138 -12.90 19.11 -4.51
CA ALA A 138 -11.51 18.66 -4.44
C ALA A 138 -10.80 18.52 -5.80
N ALA A 139 -11.48 18.61 -6.94
CA ALA A 139 -10.91 18.37 -8.28
C ALA A 139 -10.09 19.55 -8.84
N ASP A 140 -10.44 20.79 -8.49
CA ASP A 140 -9.88 21.98 -9.16
C ASP A 140 -8.55 22.46 -8.56
N VAL A 141 -8.26 22.14 -7.30
CA VAL A 141 -7.01 22.53 -6.62
C VAL A 141 -5.81 21.70 -7.06
N TRP A 142 -6.02 20.48 -7.57
CA TRP A 142 -4.93 19.63 -8.08
C TRP A 142 -4.18 20.26 -9.25
N LYS A 143 -4.85 21.06 -10.09
CA LYS A 143 -4.20 21.76 -11.20
C LYS A 143 -3.34 22.91 -10.70
N GLY A 144 -3.87 23.75 -9.80
CA GLY A 144 -3.14 24.92 -9.31
C GLY A 144 -1.85 24.59 -8.54
N LEU A 145 -1.85 23.54 -7.73
CA LEU A 145 -0.66 23.15 -6.93
C LEU A 145 0.42 22.42 -7.76
N GLN A 146 0.06 21.81 -8.89
CA GLN A 146 1.06 21.25 -9.82
C GLN A 146 1.73 22.37 -10.64
N ASP A 147 0.93 23.34 -11.10
CA ASP A 147 1.42 24.45 -11.91
C ASP A 147 2.39 25.37 -11.15
N GLU A 148 2.21 25.56 -9.83
CA GLU A 148 3.14 26.34 -9.00
C GLU A 148 4.52 25.66 -8.80
N ASN A 149 4.60 24.33 -8.91
CA ASN A 149 5.86 23.59 -8.76
C ASN A 149 6.69 23.50 -10.06
N GLU A 150 6.12 23.84 -11.22
CA GLU A 150 6.87 23.89 -12.49
C GLU A 150 7.57 25.24 -12.73
N ILE A 151 7.21 26.29 -11.99
CA ILE A 151 7.73 27.65 -12.20
C ILE A 151 9.06 27.90 -11.46
N GLU A 152 9.42 27.09 -10.46
CA GLU A 152 10.68 27.27 -9.68
C GLU A 152 11.90 26.51 -10.23
N CYS A 153 11.83 25.91 -11.42
CA CYS A 153 12.95 25.17 -12.04
C CYS A 153 13.46 25.78 -13.37
N ASN A 154 13.57 27.12 -13.46
CA ASN A 154 14.37 27.81 -14.49
C ASN A 154 15.25 28.91 -13.89
#